data_AF-A0A8J3Z150-F1
#
_entry.id   AF-A0A8J3Z150-F1
#
_cell.length_a   1.000
_cell.length_b   1.000
_cell.length_c   1.000
_cell.angle_alpha   90.00
_cell.angle_beta   90.00
_cell.angle_gamma   90.00
#
_symmetry.space_group_name_H-M   'P 1'
#
loop_
_entity.id
_entity.type
_entity.pdbx_description
1 polymer ?
#
loop_
_entity_poly.entity_id
_entity_poly.type
_entity_poly.pdbx_seq_one_letter_code
_entity_poly.pdbx_strand_id
1 'polypeptide(L)' 'MIIERVALPGVGVCHTATTTRRQRVGVVCHHSGRRDLVFYDTDDPERAAHAVVLDAIEADQVADLLFATQPYSSSIVAA' A
#
# COMPACT_ATOMS: atom_id res chain seq x y z
N MET A 1 1.30 2.68 -15.47
CA MET A 1 2.00 2.21 -14.25
C MET A 1 2.24 0.73 -14.42
N ILE A 2 3.48 0.27 -14.20
CA ILE A 2 3.84 -1.15 -14.23
C ILE A 2 3.98 -1.60 -12.77
N ILE A 3 3.51 -2.81 -12.47
CA ILE A 3 3.65 -3.41 -11.14
C ILE A 3 4.71 -4.51 -11.22
N GLU A 4 5.78 -4.32 -10.45
CA GLU A 4 6.84 -5.31 -10.25
C GLU A 4 6.51 -6.16 -9.03
N ARG A 5 6.83 -7.45 -9.08
CA ARG A 5 6.58 -8.40 -8.00
C ARG A 5 7.87 -9.07 -7.60
N VAL A 6 8.24 -8.93 -6.33
CA VAL A 6 9.45 -9.54 -5.74
C VAL A 6 9.04 -10.44 -4.59
N ALA A 7 9.48 -11.69 -4.62
CA ALA A 7 9.34 -12.57 -3.46
C ALA A 7 10.33 -12.14 -2.38
N LEU A 8 9.87 -12.06 -1.13
CA LEU A 8 10.68 -11.79 0.05
C LEU A 8 10.74 -13.06 0.90
N PRO A 9 11.81 -13.87 0.79
CA PRO A 9 11.92 -15.12 1.54
C PRO A 9 11.74 -14.90 3.04
N GLY A 10 10.85 -15.67 3.67
CA GLY A 10 10.58 -15.54 5.11
C GLY A 10 9.70 -14.34 5.50
N VAL A 11 9.29 -13.49 4.55
CA VAL A 11 8.39 -12.35 4.81
C VAL A 11 7.09 -12.43 4.00
N GLY A 12 7.20 -12.62 2.68
CA GLY A 12 6.05 -12.72 1.78
C GLY A 12 6.36 -12.20 0.38
N VAL A 13 5.60 -11.22 -0.09
CA VAL A 13 5.75 -10.65 -1.45
C VAL A 13 5.70 -9.13 -1.38
N CYS A 14 6.58 -8.47 -2.10
CA CYS A 14 6.51 -7.03 -2.32
C CYS A 14 6.01 -6.75 -3.75
N HIS A 15 4.94 -5.97 -3.85
CA HIS A 15 4.48 -5.37 -5.09
C HIS A 15 4.96 -3.93 -5.12
N THR A 16 5.72 -3.53 -6.12
CA THR A 16 6.15 -2.13 -6.26
C THR A 16 5.70 -1.56 -7.57
N ALA A 17 5.45 -0.27 -7.60
CA ALA A 17 5.02 0.40 -8.81
C ALA A 17 5.33 1.89 -8.78
N THR A 18 5.61 2.41 -9.97
CA THR A 18 5.92 3.83 -10.17
C THR A 18 4.79 4.50 -10.92
N THR A 19 4.25 5.57 -10.35
CA THR A 19 3.16 6.36 -10.94
C THR A 19 3.68 7.25 -12.08
N THR A 20 2.77 7.83 -12.86
CA THR A 20 3.13 8.80 -13.91
C THR A 20 3.77 10.08 -13.35
N ARG A 21 3.52 10.40 -12.07
CA ARG A 21 4.14 11.51 -11.34
C ARG A 21 5.47 11.13 -10.70
N ARG A 22 6.07 10.00 -11.10
CA ARG A 22 7.36 9.47 -10.62
C ARG A 22 7.40 9.15 -9.11
N GLN A 23 6.26 8.96 -8.48
CA GLN A 23 6.22 8.46 -7.11
C GLN A 23 6.28 6.93 -7.13
N ARG A 24 7.19 6.34 -6.36
CA ARG A 24 7.26 4.89 -6.18
C ARG A 24 6.54 4.52 -4.88
N VAL A 25 5.70 3.50 -4.97
CA VAL A 25 4.96 2.92 -3.85
C VAL A 25 5.16 1.41 -3.83
N GLY A 26 5.24 0.84 -2.63
CA GLY A 26 5.35 -0.58 -2.39
C GLY A 26 4.23 -1.09 -1.50
N VAL A 27 3.78 -2.31 -1.74
CA VAL A 27 2.87 -3.05 -0.86
C VAL A 27 3.55 -4.37 -0.51
N VAL A 28 3.95 -4.51 0.76
CA VAL A 28 4.51 -5.75 1.28
C VAL A 28 3.38 -6.60 1.87
N CYS A 29 3.08 -7.70 1.21
CA CYS A 29 2.13 -8.70 1.67
C CYS A 29 2.84 -9.74 2.53
N HIS A 30 2.73 -9.61 3.86
CA HIS A 30 3.29 -10.58 4.79
C HIS A 30 2.45 -11.86 4.80
N HIS A 31 3.08 -13.01 5.07
CA HIS A 31 2.36 -14.29 5.20
C HIS A 31 1.33 -14.30 6.33
N SER A 32 1.54 -13.48 7.35
CA SER A 32 0.65 -13.34 8.51
C SER A 32 -0.67 -12.64 8.20
N GLY A 33 -0.83 -12.07 7.00
CA GLY A 33 -1.98 -11.25 6.64
C GLY A 33 -1.74 -9.74 6.80
N ARG A 34 -0.71 -9.33 7.56
CA ARG A 34 -0.27 -7.94 7.67
C ARG A 34 0.16 -7.37 6.31
N ARG A 35 -0.04 -6.07 6.10
CA ARG A 35 0.41 -5.34 4.92
C ARG A 35 1.24 -4.12 5.32
N ASP A 36 2.31 -3.85 4.60
CA ASP A 36 3.04 -2.59 4.74
C ASP A 36 2.90 -1.78 3.45
N LEU A 37 2.38 -0.56 3.55
CA LEU A 37 2.39 0.42 2.46
C LEU A 37 3.65 1.27 2.56
N VAL A 38 4.59 1.02 1.65
CA VAL A 38 5.92 1.63 1.63
C VAL A 38 5.95 2.80 0.66
N PHE A 39 6.35 3.96 1.14
CA PHE A 39 6.58 5.17 0.35
C PHE A 39 8.07 5.37 0.18
N TYR A 40 8.48 5.63 -1.06
CA TYR A 40 9.89 5.84 -1.40
C TYR A 40 10.17 7.33 -1.56
N ASP A 41 11.44 7.68 -1.38
CA ASP A 41 11.92 9.04 -1.60
C ASP A 41 11.73 9.45 -3.07
N THR A 42 11.42 10.73 -3.31
CA THR A 42 11.23 11.22 -4.68
C THR A 42 12.56 11.49 -5.37
N ASP A 43 13.59 11.84 -4.60
CA ASP A 43 14.94 12.10 -5.10
C ASP A 43 15.79 10.82 -5.16
N ASP A 44 15.46 9.81 -4.34
CA ASP A 44 16.07 8.47 -4.36
C ASP A 44 14.99 7.36 -4.30
N PRO A 45 14.47 6.92 -5.45
CA PRO A 45 13.36 5.95 -5.51
C PRO A 45 13.69 4.55 -4.96
N GLU A 46 14.95 4.23 -4.68
CA GLU A 46 15.33 2.96 -4.05
C GLU A 46 15.32 3.05 -2.51
N ARG A 47 15.24 4.26 -1.97
CA ARG A 47 15.21 4.49 -0.52
C ARG A 47 13.78 4.54 -0.01
N ALA A 48 13.43 3.60 0.88
CA ALA A 48 12.18 3.68 1.63
C ALA A 48 12.22 4.92 2.55
N ALA A 49 11.29 5.85 2.33
CA ALA A 49 11.16 7.07 3.14
C ALA A 49 10.23 6.83 4.34
N HIS A 50 9.15 6.07 4.15
CA HIS A 50 8.20 5.76 5.21
C HIS A 50 7.46 4.45 4.92
N ALA A 51 6.93 3.81 5.96
CA ALA A 51 6.05 2.66 5.82
C ALA A 51 4.87 2.80 6.80
N VAL A 52 3.67 2.60 6.29
CA VAL A 52 2.46 2.45 7.09
C VAL A 52 2.20 0.96 7.23
N VAL A 53 2.20 0.48 8.46
CA VAL A 53 1.89 -0.92 8.77
C VAL A 53 0.40 -1.02 9.02
N LEU A 54 -0.26 -1.92 8.29
CA LEU A 54 -1.69 -2.19 8.36
C LEU A 54 -1.90 -3.64 8.76
N ASP A 55 -2.83 -3.88 9.67
CA ASP A 55 -3.36 -5.22 9.84
C ASP A 55 -4.22 -5.65 8.64
N ALA A 56 -4.77 -6.87 8.70
CA ALA A 56 -5.56 -7.41 7.60
C ALA A 56 -6.88 -6.64 7.37
N ILE A 57 -7.51 -6.13 8.43
CA ILE A 57 -8.78 -5.39 8.37
C ILE A 57 -8.53 -3.98 7.85
N GLU A 58 -7.53 -3.29 8.38
CA GLU A 58 -7.16 -1.94 7.92
C GLU A 58 -6.73 -1.95 6.45
N ALA A 59 -5.98 -2.98 6.03
CA ALA A 59 -5.59 -3.13 4.63
C ALA A 59 -6.80 -3.32 3.69
N ASP A 60 -7.79 -4.09 4.12
CA ASP A 60 -9.05 -4.31 3.38
C ASP A 60 -9.82 -2.99 3.22
N GLN A 61 -9.96 -2.23 4.32
CA GLN A 61 -10.61 -0.91 4.31
C GLN A 61 -9.90 0.08 3.38
N VAL A 62 -8.55 0.11 3.40
CA VAL A 62 -7.79 0.99 2.49
C VAL A 62 -7.97 0.55 1.03
N ALA A 63 -7.98 -0.76 0.76
CA ALA A 63 -8.22 -1.27 -0.59
C ALA A 63 -9.61 -0.88 -1.12
N ASP A 64 -10.64 -0.96 -0.27
CA ASP A 64 -11.99 -0.51 -0.59
C ASP A 64 -12.04 0.98 -0.91
N LEU A 65 -11.36 1.82 -0.12
CA LEU A 65 -11.28 3.26 -0.38
C LEU A 65 -10.58 3.58 -1.71
N LEU A 66 -9.56 2.81 -2.09
CA LEU A 66 -8.84 2.97 -3.36
C LEU A 66 -9.65 2.46 -4.56
N PHE A 67 -10.52 1.47 -4.35
CA PHE A 67 -11.41 0.93 -5.38
C PHE A 67 -12.66 1.81 -5.60
N ALA A 68 -13.10 2.51 -4.56
CA ALA A 68 -14.29 3.35 -4.61
C ALA A 68 -14.14 4.47 -5.66
N THR A 69 -15.06 4.51 -6.62
CA THR A 69 -14.99 5.42 -7.78
C THR A 69 -15.67 6.79 -7.53
N GLN A 70 -16.41 6.97 -6.41
CA GLN A 70 -16.84 8.25 -5.78
C GLN A 70 -17.65 7.99 -4.47
N PRO A 71 -17.87 8.99 -3.59
CA PRO A 71 -17.61 8.88 -2.15
C PRO A 71 -18.61 7.98 -1.42
N TYR A 72 -18.10 7.26 -0.42
CA TYR A 72 -18.93 6.84 0.71
C TYR A 72 -19.54 8.10 1.35
N SER A 73 -20.79 8.41 0.99
CA SER A 73 -21.68 9.15 1.88
C SER A 73 -22.15 8.13 2.92
N SER A 74 -21.48 8.07 4.06
CA SER A 74 -21.95 7.26 5.18
C SER A 74 -21.68 7.98 6.48
N SER A 75 -22.77 8.53 6.98
CA SER A 75 -22.97 9.19 8.26
C SER A 75 -22.65 8.28 9.44
N ILE A 76 -21.37 7.99 9.70
CA ILE A 76 -20.95 7.32 10.94
C ILE A 76 -19.80 8.12 11.57
N VAL A 77 -20.16 9.31 12.06
CA VAL A 77 -19.70 9.82 13.35
C VAL A 77 -20.92 10.50 13.99
N ALA A 78 -21.81 9.68 14.56
CA ALA A 78 -22.83 10.12 15.49
C ALA A 78 -23.14 8.97 16.46
N ALA A 79 -22.21 8.74 17.38
CA ALA A 79 -22.46 8.19 18.72
C ALA A 79 -21.25 8.50 19.60
#